data_AF-A0A7G8X4S4-F1
#
_entry.id   AF-A0A7G8X4S4-F1
#
_cell.length_a   1.000
_cell.length_b   1.000
_cell.length_c   1.000
_cell.angle_alpha   90.00
_cell.angle_beta   90.00
_cell.angle_gamma   90.00
#
_symmetry.space_group_name_H-M   'P 1'
#
loop_
_entity.id
_entity.type
_entity.pdbx_description
1 polymer ?
#
loop_
_entity_poly.entity_id
_entity_poly.type
_entity_poly.pdbx_seq_one_letter_code
_entity_poly.pdbx_strand_id
1 'polypeptide(L)'
;MRKNVWAICTALVISLVYGTIVGEAEVKKPTHYIGLHDRLLDFKDVQVIDNDMKIPLSEITKVLYIPVEKEEGITYLRKRGTVISYDASTKLTSKDGVELSWTPIVDVNGTLFISAKYIAKVTGFKVEYIQKMKTLRIYRDDYEHMSHADYEKHVKQLLDEKQPAKPPVKPEKPGAKSETTIYLTFDDGPNKFTTINNATLKKYNVHGTFFFLGKHMKKNEDIVKTVAGDGNYIGTHSMTHDKDKVYKSTKSFIDEMTEGTKLINKMTGIDAKLLRVPYGSKPHVTPAMKKELNQYNYKMWDWDVDSNDWKYTDKEADKIIKNVRDGVDKANKSGDRNIIVLLHDRSQTAKALPEIIEWLQKEGYTIKTYEPEHHIIQNFLSDTTL
;
A
#
# COMPACT_ATOMS: atom_id res chain seq x y z
N MET A 1 26.02 -74.00 -42.86
CA MET A 1 24.53 -73.97 -42.88
C MET A 1 24.05 -73.38 -41.56
N ARG A 2 23.18 -72.33 -41.63
CA ARG A 2 22.12 -71.87 -40.68
C ARG A 2 22.28 -72.18 -39.16
N LYS A 3 21.99 -71.33 -38.18
CA LYS A 3 21.47 -69.95 -37.97
C LYS A 3 21.22 -69.83 -36.43
N ASN A 4 21.03 -68.60 -35.94
CA ASN A 4 20.43 -68.18 -34.64
C ASN A 4 21.40 -68.15 -33.43
N VAL A 5 21.92 -67.02 -32.96
CA VAL A 5 21.29 -65.83 -32.30
C VAL A 5 20.49 -66.21 -31.06
N TRP A 6 21.06 -65.94 -29.87
CA TRP A 6 20.32 -65.54 -28.66
C TRP A 6 21.16 -64.50 -27.91
N ALA A 7 20.65 -63.27 -27.87
CA ALA A 7 21.05 -62.20 -26.98
C ALA A 7 20.01 -62.15 -25.85
N ILE A 8 20.43 -62.01 -24.60
CA ILE A 8 19.55 -61.56 -23.51
C ILE A 8 20.23 -60.39 -22.83
N CYS A 9 19.52 -59.26 -22.91
CA CYS A 9 19.85 -57.97 -22.35
C CYS A 9 19.65 -57.94 -20.83
N THR A 10 20.62 -57.39 -20.13
CA THR A 10 20.49 -56.91 -18.74
C THR A 10 19.80 -55.55 -18.77
N ALA A 11 18.59 -55.44 -18.22
CA ALA A 11 17.91 -54.16 -18.04
C ALA A 11 18.31 -53.56 -16.68
N LEU A 12 19.08 -52.46 -16.71
CA LEU A 12 19.31 -51.59 -15.57
C LEU A 12 18.57 -50.28 -15.85
N VAL A 13 17.47 -50.06 -15.12
CA VAL A 13 16.66 -48.85 -15.21
C VAL A 13 17.37 -47.76 -14.41
N ILE A 14 18.02 -46.82 -15.09
CA ILE A 14 18.47 -45.55 -14.51
C ILE A 14 17.46 -44.50 -14.98
N SER A 15 16.54 -44.13 -14.10
CA SER A 15 15.65 -42.99 -14.31
C SER A 15 16.45 -41.69 -14.17
N LEU A 16 16.85 -41.09 -15.29
CA LEU A 16 17.29 -39.69 -15.33
C LEU A 16 16.05 -38.79 -15.24
N VAL A 17 15.86 -38.16 -14.07
CA VAL A 17 14.94 -37.02 -13.93
C VAL A 17 15.68 -35.79 -14.45
N TYR A 18 15.37 -35.37 -15.69
CA TYR A 18 15.71 -34.03 -16.16
C TYR A 18 14.82 -33.02 -15.41
N GLY A 19 15.38 -32.40 -14.37
CA GLY A 19 14.79 -31.21 -13.78
C GLY A 19 14.86 -30.07 -14.80
N THR A 20 13.71 -29.70 -15.37
CA THR A 20 13.57 -28.43 -16.08
C THR A 20 13.79 -27.29 -15.10
N ILE A 21 14.93 -26.61 -15.22
CA ILE A 21 15.15 -25.32 -14.59
C ILE A 21 14.15 -24.36 -15.25
N VAL A 22 13.06 -24.07 -14.53
CA VAL A 22 12.21 -22.92 -14.86
C VAL A 22 13.05 -21.69 -14.52
N GLY A 23 13.61 -21.05 -15.55
CA GLY A 23 14.28 -19.77 -15.38
C GLY A 23 13.29 -18.78 -14.75
N GLU A 24 13.69 -18.13 -13.66
CA GLU A 24 13.01 -16.94 -13.17
C GLU A 24 12.87 -15.98 -14.36
N ALA A 25 11.63 -15.68 -14.77
CA ALA A 25 11.38 -14.70 -15.79
C ALA A 25 12.02 -13.38 -15.33
N GLU A 26 13.04 -12.90 -16.06
CA GLU A 26 13.55 -11.55 -15.90
C GLU A 26 12.37 -10.59 -15.89
N VAL A 27 12.16 -9.88 -14.77
CA VAL A 27 11.16 -8.82 -14.69
C VAL A 27 11.58 -7.74 -15.68
N LYS A 28 11.00 -7.80 -16.88
CA LYS A 28 11.31 -6.91 -17.98
C LYS A 28 10.99 -5.48 -17.52
N LYS A 29 11.99 -4.61 -17.47
CA LYS A 29 11.82 -3.22 -17.01
C LYS A 29 10.71 -2.55 -17.85
N PRO A 30 9.81 -1.76 -17.22
CA PRO A 30 8.80 -1.00 -17.97
C PRO A 30 9.51 -0.11 -18.99
N THR A 31 9.05 -0.13 -20.23
CA THR A 31 9.65 0.67 -21.31
C THR A 31 9.05 2.08 -21.41
N HIS A 32 7.93 2.29 -20.72
CA HIS A 32 7.11 3.50 -20.73
C HIS A 32 6.50 3.69 -19.34
N TYR A 33 6.32 4.93 -18.92
CA TYR A 33 5.84 5.26 -17.57
C TYR A 33 4.64 6.19 -17.58
N ILE A 34 3.78 6.09 -16.57
CA ILE A 34 2.68 7.02 -16.35
C ILE A 34 2.95 7.82 -15.07
N GLY A 35 2.82 9.13 -15.16
CA GLY A 35 2.82 10.02 -14.02
C GLY A 35 1.41 10.49 -13.68
N LEU A 36 1.11 10.68 -12.40
CA LEU A 36 -0.07 11.42 -11.95
C LEU A 36 0.35 12.52 -10.98
N HIS A 37 0.14 13.77 -11.38
CA HIS A 37 0.67 14.97 -10.74
C HIS A 37 2.19 14.84 -10.59
N ASP A 38 2.68 14.68 -9.38
CA ASP A 38 4.11 14.56 -9.07
C ASP A 38 4.56 13.12 -8.84
N ARG A 39 3.63 12.16 -8.90
CA ARG A 39 3.92 10.75 -8.64
C ARG A 39 4.20 10.02 -9.94
N LEU A 40 5.21 9.16 -9.95
CA LEU A 40 5.37 8.13 -10.97
C LEU A 40 4.59 6.88 -10.55
N LEU A 41 3.67 6.43 -11.40
CA LEU A 41 2.83 5.27 -11.14
C LEU A 41 3.58 3.98 -11.49
N ASP A 42 3.39 2.94 -10.68
CA ASP A 42 4.04 1.64 -10.85
C ASP A 42 3.18 0.66 -11.64
N PHE A 43 2.72 1.09 -12.81
CA PHE A 43 2.00 0.21 -13.73
C PHE A 43 2.98 -0.74 -14.40
N LYS A 44 2.76 -2.04 -14.20
CA LYS A 44 3.65 -3.10 -14.73
C LYS A 44 3.43 -3.33 -16.22
N ASP A 45 2.19 -3.15 -16.68
CA ASP A 45 1.76 -3.50 -18.03
C ASP A 45 1.39 -2.25 -18.87
N VAL A 46 2.28 -1.27 -18.93
CA VAL A 46 2.12 -0.16 -19.88
C VAL A 46 2.50 -0.65 -21.28
N GLN A 47 1.52 -0.71 -22.17
CA GLN A 47 1.71 -1.14 -23.56
C GLN A 47 1.67 0.06 -24.51
N VAL A 48 2.46 0.00 -25.58
CA VAL A 48 2.33 0.92 -26.71
C VAL A 48 1.68 0.16 -27.85
N ILE A 49 0.42 0.49 -28.11
CA ILE A 49 -0.40 -0.12 -29.16
C ILE A 49 -0.79 1.02 -30.10
N ASP A 50 -0.51 0.88 -31.40
CA ASP A 50 -0.76 1.92 -32.41
C ASP A 50 -0.18 3.29 -32.05
N ASN A 51 1.05 3.30 -31.51
CA ASN A 51 1.75 4.50 -31.05
C ASN A 51 1.02 5.27 -29.91
N ASP A 52 0.12 4.59 -29.19
CA ASP A 52 -0.63 5.12 -28.05
C ASP A 52 -0.31 4.31 -26.78
N MET A 53 -0.04 5.02 -25.69
CA MET A 53 0.24 4.41 -24.39
C MET A 53 -1.07 3.97 -23.76
N LYS A 54 -1.31 2.66 -23.78
CA LYS A 54 -2.48 2.02 -23.20
C LYS A 54 -2.10 1.28 -21.91
N ILE A 55 -2.98 1.37 -20.93
CA ILE A 55 -2.79 0.81 -19.58
C ILE A 55 -4.02 0.01 -19.18
N PRO A 56 -3.86 -1.00 -18.29
CA PRO A 56 -4.99 -1.80 -17.85
C PRO A 56 -6.10 -0.88 -17.33
N LEU A 57 -7.29 -1.04 -17.89
CA LEU A 57 -8.45 -0.20 -17.59
C LEU A 57 -8.75 -0.20 -16.09
N SER A 58 -8.63 -1.36 -15.45
CA SER A 58 -8.85 -1.55 -14.02
C SER A 58 -7.83 -0.84 -13.12
N GLU A 59 -6.62 -0.56 -13.60
CA GLU A 59 -5.59 0.14 -12.84
C GLU A 59 -5.80 1.65 -12.92
N ILE A 60 -5.97 2.19 -14.13
CA ILE A 60 -6.11 3.64 -14.30
C ILE A 60 -7.41 4.18 -13.74
N THR A 61 -8.51 3.42 -13.81
CA THR A 61 -9.79 3.87 -13.27
C THR A 61 -9.75 3.97 -11.75
N LYS A 62 -9.01 3.09 -11.05
CA LYS A 62 -8.77 3.22 -9.60
C LYS A 62 -8.00 4.49 -9.28
N VAL A 63 -6.89 4.73 -9.99
CA VAL A 63 -6.02 5.89 -9.76
C VAL A 63 -6.72 7.21 -10.08
N LEU A 64 -7.56 7.23 -11.11
CA LEU A 64 -8.34 8.40 -11.48
C LEU A 64 -9.70 8.45 -10.77
N TYR A 65 -10.04 7.53 -9.88
CA TYR A 65 -11.36 7.46 -9.22
C TYR A 65 -12.53 7.53 -10.22
N ILE A 66 -12.51 6.66 -11.22
CA ILE A 66 -13.56 6.51 -12.23
C ILE A 66 -14.33 5.22 -11.93
N PRO A 67 -15.60 5.31 -11.49
CA PRO A 67 -16.48 4.15 -11.38
C PRO A 67 -16.56 3.36 -12.68
N VAL A 68 -16.54 2.03 -12.54
CA VAL A 68 -16.69 1.08 -13.65
C VAL A 68 -17.93 0.24 -13.40
N GLU A 69 -18.88 0.30 -14.32
CA GLU A 69 -20.13 -0.48 -14.29
C GLU A 69 -20.14 -1.43 -15.50
N LYS A 70 -20.77 -2.60 -15.34
CA LYS A 70 -20.96 -3.55 -16.43
C LYS A 70 -22.42 -3.94 -16.52
N GLU A 71 -23.00 -3.82 -17.71
CA GLU A 71 -24.40 -4.13 -17.99
C GLU A 71 -24.48 -4.72 -19.40
N GLU A 72 -25.11 -5.88 -19.54
CA GLU A 72 -25.35 -6.54 -20.84
C GLU A 72 -24.12 -6.68 -21.76
N GLY A 73 -22.93 -6.87 -21.19
CA GLY A 73 -21.68 -6.99 -21.97
C GLY A 73 -21.02 -5.65 -22.35
N ILE A 74 -21.60 -4.54 -21.90
CA ILE A 74 -21.05 -3.19 -22.06
C ILE A 74 -20.38 -2.75 -20.76
N THR A 75 -19.16 -2.23 -20.85
CA THR A 75 -18.44 -1.62 -19.73
C THR A 75 -18.58 -0.10 -19.79
N TYR A 76 -19.11 0.51 -18.73
CA TYR A 76 -19.31 1.95 -18.60
C TYR A 76 -18.31 2.57 -17.63
N LEU A 77 -17.77 3.73 -18.00
CA LEU A 77 -16.91 4.59 -17.20
C LEU A 77 -17.59 5.94 -17.04
N ARG A 78 -17.96 6.32 -15.81
CA ARG A 78 -18.74 7.55 -15.57
C ARG A 78 -17.97 8.51 -14.69
N LYS A 79 -17.69 9.72 -15.18
CA LYS A 79 -17.05 10.75 -14.35
C LYS A 79 -17.39 12.16 -14.86
N ARG A 80 -17.81 13.04 -13.94
CA ARG A 80 -18.06 14.47 -14.19
C ARG A 80 -18.97 14.74 -15.41
N GLY A 81 -20.05 13.95 -15.54
CA GLY A 81 -20.99 14.09 -16.65
C GLY A 81 -20.51 13.52 -17.99
N THR A 82 -19.29 12.96 -18.05
CA THR A 82 -18.81 12.18 -19.20
C THR A 82 -19.07 10.69 -18.98
N VAL A 83 -19.59 10.03 -20.01
CA VAL A 83 -19.79 8.58 -20.06
C VAL A 83 -18.96 8.02 -21.20
N ILE A 84 -18.08 7.07 -20.90
CA ILE A 84 -17.39 6.26 -21.90
C ILE A 84 -17.98 4.86 -21.80
N SER A 85 -18.31 4.24 -22.92
CA SER A 85 -18.75 2.83 -22.95
C SER A 85 -17.90 2.02 -23.90
N TYR A 86 -17.66 0.76 -23.55
CA TYR A 86 -17.02 -0.24 -24.40
C TYR A 86 -17.93 -1.45 -24.52
N ASP A 87 -18.33 -1.79 -25.73
CA ASP A 87 -19.16 -2.96 -26.02
C ASP A 87 -18.25 -4.15 -26.39
N ALA A 88 -18.30 -5.22 -25.61
CA ALA A 88 -17.46 -6.39 -25.82
C ALA A 88 -17.82 -7.18 -27.10
N SER A 89 -19.06 -7.07 -27.59
CA SER A 89 -19.54 -7.78 -28.78
C SER A 89 -19.06 -7.12 -30.07
N THR A 90 -19.16 -5.79 -30.14
CA THR A 90 -18.74 -5.00 -31.31
C THR A 90 -17.28 -4.56 -31.22
N LYS A 91 -16.70 -4.58 -30.02
CA LYS A 91 -15.36 -4.05 -29.69
C LYS A 91 -15.23 -2.55 -29.92
N LEU A 92 -16.34 -1.83 -29.95
CA LEU A 92 -16.40 -0.39 -30.20
C LEU A 92 -16.44 0.39 -28.89
N THR A 93 -15.85 1.59 -28.91
CA THR A 93 -15.93 2.53 -27.79
C THR A 93 -16.80 3.72 -28.17
N SER A 94 -17.70 4.13 -27.27
CA SER A 94 -18.48 5.36 -27.42
C SER A 94 -18.15 6.36 -26.32
N LYS A 95 -18.34 7.65 -26.62
CA LYS A 95 -18.32 8.75 -25.65
C LYS A 95 -19.67 9.46 -25.71
N ASP A 96 -20.34 9.56 -24.57
CA ASP A 96 -21.64 10.22 -24.41
C ASP A 96 -22.68 9.71 -25.44
N GLY A 97 -22.65 8.40 -25.70
CA GLY A 97 -23.54 7.71 -26.64
C GLY A 97 -23.11 7.79 -28.12
N VAL A 98 -22.03 8.50 -28.44
CA VAL A 98 -21.51 8.62 -29.81
C VAL A 98 -20.30 7.72 -29.99
N GLU A 99 -20.36 6.83 -30.97
CA GLU A 99 -19.26 5.93 -31.32
C GLU A 99 -18.02 6.70 -31.79
N LEU A 100 -16.85 6.26 -31.35
CA LEU A 100 -15.57 6.85 -31.74
C LEU A 100 -15.04 6.19 -33.01
N SER A 101 -14.53 7.00 -33.93
CA SER A 101 -13.91 6.51 -35.18
C SER A 101 -12.55 5.83 -34.98
N TRP A 102 -12.14 5.59 -33.72
CA TRP A 102 -10.86 5.01 -33.34
C TRP A 102 -11.03 4.23 -32.03
N THR A 103 -10.04 3.41 -31.68
CA THR A 103 -10.12 2.43 -30.59
C THR A 103 -9.30 2.85 -29.36
N PRO A 104 -9.84 3.70 -28.47
CA PRO A 104 -9.16 4.03 -27.21
C PRO A 104 -9.06 2.82 -26.29
N ILE A 105 -10.05 1.92 -26.29
CA ILE A 105 -10.10 0.71 -25.49
C ILE A 105 -9.87 -0.50 -26.40
N VAL A 106 -8.99 -1.41 -25.97
CA VAL A 106 -8.69 -2.67 -26.67
C VAL A 106 -8.68 -3.82 -25.68
N ASP A 107 -9.18 -4.98 -26.11
CA ASP A 107 -9.06 -6.23 -25.35
C ASP A 107 -7.78 -6.94 -25.78
N VAL A 108 -6.90 -7.20 -24.83
CA VAL A 108 -5.70 -8.03 -25.01
C VAL A 108 -5.81 -9.23 -24.06
N ASN A 109 -6.11 -10.40 -24.62
CA ASN A 109 -6.21 -11.67 -23.90
C ASN A 109 -7.17 -11.63 -22.69
N GLY A 110 -8.33 -10.97 -22.83
CA GLY A 110 -9.34 -10.85 -21.78
C GLY A 110 -9.11 -9.69 -20.81
N THR A 111 -8.05 -8.90 -21.01
CA THR A 111 -7.77 -7.69 -20.23
C THR A 111 -8.04 -6.46 -21.08
N LEU A 112 -8.91 -5.58 -20.61
CA LEU A 112 -9.16 -4.30 -21.27
C LEU A 112 -8.03 -3.31 -20.96
N PHE A 113 -7.46 -2.74 -22.00
CA PHE A 113 -6.50 -1.64 -21.93
C PHE A 113 -7.14 -0.38 -22.49
N ILE A 114 -6.87 0.78 -21.90
CA ILE A 114 -7.35 2.07 -22.38
C ILE A 114 -6.20 3.04 -22.60
N SER A 115 -6.32 3.88 -23.63
CA SER A 115 -5.43 5.03 -23.85
C SER A 115 -5.37 5.93 -22.63
N ALA A 116 -4.19 6.02 -22.02
CA ALA A 116 -3.93 6.85 -20.85
C ALA A 116 -4.18 8.33 -21.17
N LYS A 117 -3.77 8.76 -22.38
CA LYS A 117 -3.97 10.13 -22.87
C LYS A 117 -5.45 10.46 -23.04
N TYR A 118 -6.22 9.55 -23.64
CA TYR A 118 -7.65 9.76 -23.86
C TYR A 118 -8.41 9.86 -22.56
N ILE A 119 -8.30 8.86 -21.68
CA ILE A 119 -9.05 8.81 -20.42
C ILE A 119 -8.73 10.01 -19.54
N ALA A 120 -7.47 10.45 -19.50
CA ALA A 120 -7.06 11.66 -18.82
C ALA A 120 -7.80 12.90 -19.36
N LYS A 121 -7.71 13.16 -20.68
CA LYS A 121 -8.31 14.35 -21.30
C LYS A 121 -9.82 14.39 -21.13
N VAL A 122 -10.51 13.30 -21.41
CA VAL A 122 -11.99 13.27 -21.34
C VAL A 122 -12.50 13.35 -19.90
N THR A 123 -11.67 13.03 -18.90
CA THR A 123 -12.02 13.20 -17.48
C THR A 123 -11.50 14.51 -16.86
N GLY A 124 -11.01 15.43 -17.70
CA GLY A 124 -10.64 16.79 -17.31
C GLY A 124 -9.21 16.94 -16.76
N PHE A 125 -8.33 15.99 -17.05
CA PHE A 125 -6.89 16.12 -16.79
C PHE A 125 -6.16 16.65 -18.02
N LYS A 126 -5.07 17.36 -17.75
CA LYS A 126 -4.04 17.67 -18.74
C LYS A 126 -3.07 16.51 -18.86
N VAL A 127 -2.39 16.45 -20.00
CA VAL A 127 -1.34 15.48 -20.26
C VAL A 127 -0.11 16.15 -20.84
N GLU A 128 1.04 15.65 -20.45
CA GLU A 128 2.35 16.01 -20.97
C GLU A 128 3.13 14.73 -21.23
N TYR A 129 3.83 14.64 -22.37
CA TYR A 129 4.69 13.51 -22.66
C TYR A 129 6.15 13.92 -22.68
N ILE A 130 6.92 13.33 -21.78
CA ILE A 130 8.33 13.62 -21.56
C ILE A 130 9.14 12.61 -22.35
N GLN A 131 9.46 12.98 -23.59
CA GLN A 131 10.07 12.11 -24.61
C GLN A 131 11.30 11.34 -24.12
N LYS A 132 12.26 12.04 -23.50
CA LYS A 132 13.54 11.43 -23.10
C LYS A 132 13.39 10.35 -22.01
N MET A 133 12.32 10.39 -21.22
CA MET A 133 12.01 9.42 -20.16
C MET A 133 10.91 8.44 -20.55
N LYS A 134 10.26 8.64 -21.71
CA LYS A 134 9.09 7.89 -22.17
C LYS A 134 7.94 7.90 -21.14
N THR A 135 7.74 9.05 -20.49
CA THR A 135 6.78 9.23 -19.41
C THR A 135 5.60 10.09 -19.86
N LEU A 136 4.38 9.61 -19.70
CA LEU A 136 3.15 10.41 -19.86
C LEU A 136 2.69 10.91 -18.49
N ARG A 137 2.85 12.20 -18.21
CA ARG A 137 2.34 12.86 -17.00
C ARG A 137 0.89 13.26 -17.20
N ILE A 138 0.03 12.86 -16.27
CA ILE A 138 -1.38 13.26 -16.15
C ILE A 138 -1.46 14.24 -14.97
N TYR A 139 -2.07 15.43 -15.12
CA TYR A 139 -2.12 16.42 -14.04
C TYR A 139 -3.29 17.39 -14.20
N ARG A 140 -3.49 18.29 -13.22
CA ARG A 140 -4.48 19.37 -13.27
C ARG A 140 -3.92 20.60 -12.59
N ASP A 141 -4.11 21.77 -13.18
CA ASP A 141 -3.61 23.04 -12.63
C ASP A 141 -4.30 23.46 -11.33
N ASP A 142 -5.52 22.96 -11.08
CA ASP A 142 -6.27 23.22 -9.84
C ASP A 142 -5.89 22.26 -8.71
N TYR A 143 -4.75 21.59 -8.85
CA TYR A 143 -4.11 20.75 -7.85
C TYR A 143 -2.65 21.20 -7.72
N GLU A 144 -2.13 21.35 -6.49
CA GLU A 144 -0.74 21.72 -6.28
C GLU A 144 0.18 20.63 -6.85
N HIS A 145 1.04 21.00 -7.79
CA HIS A 145 1.99 20.09 -8.41
C HIS A 145 3.28 20.83 -8.78
N MET A 146 4.37 20.08 -8.90
CA MET A 146 5.65 20.57 -9.39
C MET A 146 5.50 21.27 -10.74
N SER A 147 6.34 22.26 -10.97
CA SER A 147 6.54 22.83 -12.31
C SER A 147 6.94 21.73 -13.29
N HIS A 148 6.73 21.93 -14.59
CA HIS A 148 7.12 20.96 -15.62
C HIS A 148 8.63 20.65 -15.55
N ALA A 149 9.47 21.67 -15.36
CA ALA A 149 10.91 21.51 -15.22
C ALA A 149 11.32 20.73 -13.95
N ASP A 150 10.70 21.03 -12.81
CA ASP A 150 10.97 20.31 -11.55
C ASP A 150 10.51 18.87 -11.62
N TYR A 151 9.37 18.62 -12.27
CA TYR A 151 8.85 17.27 -12.48
C TYR A 151 9.77 16.44 -13.38
N GLU A 152 10.30 17.01 -14.48
CA GLU A 152 11.29 16.31 -15.31
C GLU A 152 12.53 15.91 -14.50
N LYS A 153 13.05 16.82 -13.67
CA LYS A 153 14.18 16.53 -12.78
C LYS A 153 13.83 15.44 -11.76
N HIS A 154 12.63 15.53 -11.17
CA HIS A 154 12.13 14.56 -10.19
C HIS A 154 12.00 13.15 -10.79
N VAL A 155 11.34 13.02 -11.95
CA VAL A 155 11.19 11.74 -12.64
C VAL A 155 12.53 11.18 -13.09
N LYS A 156 13.43 12.04 -13.59
CA LYS A 156 14.79 11.62 -13.91
C LYS A 156 15.48 11.01 -12.68
N GLN A 157 15.42 11.69 -11.53
CA GLN A 157 15.95 11.17 -10.28
C GLN A 157 15.30 9.84 -9.88
N LEU A 158 13.96 9.71 -9.96
CA LEU A 158 13.27 8.47 -9.63
C LEU A 158 13.65 7.30 -10.55
N LEU A 159 13.83 7.56 -11.84
CA LEU A 159 14.22 6.54 -12.82
C LEU A 159 15.71 6.18 -12.70
N ASP A 160 16.55 7.15 -12.34
CA ASP A 160 17.97 6.95 -12.04
C ASP A 160 18.14 6.20 -10.70
N GLU A 161 17.32 6.47 -9.68
CA GLU A 161 17.26 5.72 -8.41
C GLU A 161 16.64 4.32 -8.57
N LYS A 162 15.83 4.11 -9.62
CA LYS A 162 15.39 2.76 -10.07
C LYS A 162 16.46 2.04 -10.92
N GLN A 163 17.60 2.66 -11.27
CA GLN A 163 18.82 1.90 -11.55
C GLN A 163 19.36 1.37 -10.22
N PRO A 164 19.98 0.17 -10.19
CA PRO A 164 20.14 -0.54 -8.93
C PRO A 164 21.11 0.20 -8.00
N ALA A 165 20.56 1.01 -7.08
CA ALA A 165 20.99 0.95 -5.71
C ALA A 165 20.88 -0.53 -5.28
N LYS A 166 21.84 -0.99 -4.46
CA LYS A 166 21.97 -2.38 -4.00
C LYS A 166 20.59 -3.04 -3.95
N PRO A 167 20.39 -4.21 -4.58
CA PRO A 167 19.10 -4.87 -4.59
C PRO A 167 18.55 -4.89 -3.16
N PRO A 168 17.24 -4.63 -2.95
CA PRO A 168 16.64 -4.94 -1.65
C PRO A 168 17.12 -6.34 -1.31
N VAL A 169 17.71 -6.49 -0.12
CA VAL A 169 18.28 -7.76 0.32
C VAL A 169 17.15 -8.78 0.14
N LYS A 170 17.21 -9.58 -0.94
CA LYS A 170 16.34 -10.76 -1.10
C LYS A 170 16.53 -11.48 0.24
N PRO A 171 15.45 -11.81 0.99
CA PRO A 171 15.63 -12.54 2.23
C PRO A 171 16.47 -13.77 1.90
N GLU A 172 17.73 -13.76 2.32
CA GLU A 172 18.53 -14.96 2.33
C GLU A 172 17.75 -15.94 3.21
N LYS A 173 17.71 -17.20 2.76
CA LYS A 173 16.99 -18.35 3.35
C LYS A 173 16.53 -18.11 4.80
N PRO A 174 15.25 -18.36 5.13
CA PRO A 174 14.65 -17.99 6.41
C PRO A 174 15.58 -18.33 7.58
N GLY A 175 16.21 -17.31 8.15
CA GLY A 175 16.86 -17.41 9.44
C GLY A 175 15.80 -17.66 10.51
N ALA A 176 16.21 -18.07 11.71
CA ALA A 176 15.31 -18.37 12.83
C ALA A 176 14.37 -17.20 13.25
N LYS A 177 14.59 -15.99 12.73
CA LYS A 177 13.74 -14.79 12.93
C LYS A 177 12.64 -14.62 11.86
N SER A 178 12.65 -15.42 10.80
CA SER A 178 11.63 -15.38 9.73
C SER A 178 10.21 -15.70 10.20
N GLU A 179 10.08 -16.41 11.32
CA GLU A 179 8.80 -16.70 11.98
C GLU A 179 8.26 -15.51 12.79
N THR A 180 9.08 -14.48 13.05
CA THR A 180 8.68 -13.30 13.81
C THR A 180 8.18 -12.20 12.87
N THR A 181 6.95 -11.77 13.07
CA THR A 181 6.29 -10.70 12.32
C THR A 181 6.38 -9.38 13.08
N ILE A 182 6.75 -8.31 12.37
CA ILE A 182 6.83 -6.94 12.88
C ILE A 182 5.73 -6.12 12.23
N TYR A 183 4.96 -5.42 13.07
CA TYR A 183 3.96 -4.46 12.65
C TYR A 183 4.47 -3.06 12.92
N LEU A 184 4.89 -2.36 11.87
CA LEU A 184 5.24 -0.94 11.97
C LEU A 184 3.96 -0.13 12.02
N THR A 185 3.76 0.61 13.12
CA THR A 185 2.53 1.35 13.34
C THR A 185 2.78 2.83 13.54
N PHE A 186 1.91 3.68 12.98
CA PHE A 186 2.10 5.12 12.90
C PHE A 186 0.89 5.87 13.44
N ASP A 187 1.09 6.62 14.52
CA ASP A 187 0.04 7.39 15.19
C ASP A 187 0.06 8.87 14.77
N ASP A 188 -0.99 9.60 15.14
CA ASP A 188 -1.19 11.05 14.99
C ASP A 188 -1.33 11.62 13.57
N GLY A 189 -1.25 10.79 12.54
CA GLY A 189 -1.54 11.18 11.16
C GLY A 189 -3.04 11.45 10.88
N PRO A 190 -3.41 11.72 9.62
CA PRO A 190 -2.54 11.96 8.48
C PRO A 190 -1.96 13.38 8.47
N ASN A 191 -0.71 13.52 8.03
CA ASN A 191 -0.04 14.79 7.75
C ASN A 191 1.01 14.61 6.63
N LYS A 192 1.82 15.63 6.34
CA LYS A 192 2.84 15.54 5.28
C LYS A 192 3.85 14.39 5.47
N PHE A 193 4.17 14.03 6.71
CA PHE A 193 5.08 12.93 7.03
C PHE A 193 4.43 11.56 6.83
N THR A 194 3.11 11.44 6.96
CA THR A 194 2.37 10.24 6.56
C THR A 194 2.63 9.89 5.09
N THR A 195 2.67 10.90 4.22
CA THR A 195 2.98 10.70 2.80
C THR A 195 4.41 10.18 2.59
N ILE A 196 5.37 10.72 3.34
CA ILE A 196 6.79 10.30 3.28
C ILE A 196 6.96 8.88 3.84
N ASN A 197 6.32 8.57 4.97
CA ASN A 197 6.34 7.26 5.59
C ASN A 197 5.72 6.21 4.65
N ASN A 198 4.55 6.49 4.07
CA ASN A 198 3.91 5.61 3.09
C ASN A 198 4.79 5.39 1.85
N ALA A 199 5.39 6.45 1.30
CA ALA A 199 6.32 6.32 0.17
C ALA A 199 7.55 5.47 0.52
N THR A 200 8.04 5.57 1.77
CA THR A 200 9.15 4.77 2.28
C THR A 200 8.75 3.30 2.39
N LEU A 201 7.60 2.98 3.01
CA LEU A 201 7.08 1.62 3.09
C LEU A 201 6.96 0.98 1.69
N LYS A 202 6.40 1.73 0.73
CA LYS A 202 6.29 1.33 -0.67
C LYS A 202 7.65 1.08 -1.32
N LYS A 203 8.64 1.96 -1.09
CA LYS A 203 10.02 1.81 -1.61
C LYS A 203 10.65 0.50 -1.14
N TYR A 204 10.38 0.08 0.10
CA TYR A 204 10.89 -1.17 0.67
C TYR A 204 9.96 -2.37 0.46
N ASN A 205 8.87 -2.21 -0.29
CA ASN A 205 7.87 -3.25 -0.56
C ASN A 205 7.29 -3.90 0.71
N VAL A 206 6.94 -3.05 1.68
CA VAL A 206 6.30 -3.44 2.94
C VAL A 206 5.07 -2.57 3.20
N HIS A 207 4.21 -3.01 4.12
CA HIS A 207 3.02 -2.27 4.54
C HIS A 207 3.09 -1.97 6.04
N GLY A 208 2.43 -0.89 6.46
CA GLY A 208 2.31 -0.47 7.85
C GLY A 208 0.86 -0.32 8.29
N THR A 209 0.64 -0.09 9.57
CA THR A 209 -0.69 0.16 10.15
C THR A 209 -0.75 1.60 10.67
N PHE A 210 -1.67 2.41 10.15
CA PHE A 210 -1.77 3.82 10.52
C PHE A 210 -2.98 4.06 11.42
N PHE A 211 -2.79 4.77 12.53
CA PHE A 211 -3.86 5.17 13.44
C PHE A 211 -4.07 6.68 13.34
N PHE A 212 -5.16 7.06 12.65
CA PHE A 212 -5.39 8.45 12.29
C PHE A 212 -6.33 9.19 13.23
N LEU A 213 -6.01 10.47 13.44
CA LEU A 213 -6.84 11.41 14.16
C LEU A 213 -7.91 11.98 13.24
N GLY A 214 -9.17 11.94 13.68
CA GLY A 214 -10.29 12.43 12.88
C GLY A 214 -10.17 13.90 12.48
N LYS A 215 -9.63 14.75 13.36
CA LYS A 215 -9.35 16.17 13.03
C LYS A 215 -8.35 16.35 11.88
N HIS A 216 -7.42 15.40 11.70
CA HIS A 216 -6.43 15.41 10.63
C HIS A 216 -6.98 14.75 9.36
N MET A 217 -7.76 13.67 9.48
CA MET A 217 -8.44 13.04 8.34
C MET A 217 -9.34 14.03 7.60
N LYS A 218 -10.12 14.83 8.33
CA LYS A 218 -10.99 15.88 7.74
C LYS A 218 -10.23 16.90 6.87
N LYS A 219 -8.92 17.07 7.07
CA LYS A 219 -8.08 18.03 6.32
C LYS A 219 -7.23 17.39 5.23
N ASN A 220 -7.04 16.07 5.26
CA ASN A 220 -6.11 15.34 4.40
C ASN A 220 -6.74 14.04 3.88
N GLU A 221 -7.97 14.10 3.38
CA GLU A 221 -8.74 12.95 2.89
C GLU A 221 -8.01 12.19 1.75
N ASP A 222 -7.28 12.92 0.92
CA ASP A 222 -6.42 12.40 -0.15
C ASP A 222 -5.28 11.53 0.37
N ILE A 223 -4.64 11.94 1.49
CA ILE A 223 -3.60 11.15 2.15
C ILE A 223 -4.22 9.86 2.71
N VAL A 224 -5.39 9.94 3.35
CA VAL A 224 -6.10 8.75 3.87
C VAL A 224 -6.38 7.74 2.75
N LYS A 225 -6.95 8.21 1.63
CA LYS A 225 -7.25 7.37 0.47
C LYS A 225 -6.00 6.77 -0.15
N THR A 226 -4.92 7.54 -0.25
CA THR A 226 -3.65 7.06 -0.81
C THR A 226 -3.04 5.97 0.06
N VAL A 227 -2.96 6.19 1.38
CA VAL A 227 -2.40 5.22 2.33
C VAL A 227 -3.16 3.90 2.29
N ALA A 228 -4.50 3.95 2.27
CA ALA A 228 -5.34 2.77 2.12
C ALA A 228 -5.15 2.09 0.76
N GLY A 229 -5.13 2.87 -0.32
CA GLY A 229 -4.96 2.36 -1.69
C GLY A 229 -3.60 1.70 -1.96
N ASP A 230 -2.57 2.07 -1.20
CA ASP A 230 -1.23 1.46 -1.22
C ASP A 230 -1.14 0.17 -0.37
N GLY A 231 -2.27 -0.31 0.19
CA GLY A 231 -2.35 -1.60 0.90
C GLY A 231 -2.02 -1.55 2.38
N ASN A 232 -1.90 -0.35 2.97
CA ASN A 232 -1.76 -0.20 4.41
C ASN A 232 -3.13 -0.29 5.11
N TYR A 233 -3.16 -0.83 6.32
CA TYR A 233 -4.34 -0.76 7.16
C TYR A 233 -4.46 0.61 7.83
N ILE A 234 -5.70 1.13 7.92
CA ILE A 234 -6.02 2.38 8.61
C ILE A 234 -6.99 2.08 9.75
N GLY A 235 -6.54 2.32 10.98
CA GLY A 235 -7.34 2.38 12.19
C GLY A 235 -7.57 3.81 12.66
N THR A 236 -8.41 3.97 13.69
CA THR A 236 -8.63 5.29 14.31
C THR A 236 -7.77 5.48 15.54
N HIS A 237 -7.37 6.73 15.78
CA HIS A 237 -6.68 7.18 17.00
C HIS A 237 -7.50 8.19 17.81
N SER A 238 -8.84 8.07 17.82
CA SER A 238 -9.81 9.09 18.30
C SER A 238 -10.01 10.27 17.34
N MET A 239 -10.84 11.23 17.76
CA MET A 239 -11.07 12.48 17.02
C MET A 239 -10.08 13.56 17.43
N THR A 240 -9.87 13.71 18.75
CA THR A 240 -9.25 14.91 19.33
C THR A 240 -7.83 14.68 19.83
N HIS A 241 -7.50 13.45 20.27
CA HIS A 241 -6.32 13.15 21.10
C HIS A 241 -6.27 13.95 22.42
N ASP A 242 -7.40 14.50 22.87
CA ASP A 242 -7.46 15.30 24.09
C ASP A 242 -7.88 14.39 25.24
N LYS A 243 -6.95 14.12 26.17
CA LYS A 243 -7.17 13.18 27.29
C LYS A 243 -8.46 13.49 28.06
N ASP A 244 -8.72 14.77 28.32
CA ASP A 244 -9.84 15.21 29.13
C ASP A 244 -11.17 15.19 28.37
N LYS A 245 -11.13 15.00 27.05
CA LYS A 245 -12.30 14.74 26.20
C LYS A 245 -12.50 13.26 25.96
N VAL A 246 -11.46 12.58 25.45
CA VAL A 246 -11.50 11.16 25.10
C VAL A 246 -11.94 10.34 26.31
N TYR A 247 -11.33 10.57 27.48
CA TYR A 247 -11.57 9.75 28.67
C TYR A 247 -12.54 10.37 29.67
N LYS A 248 -13.25 11.45 29.31
CA LYS A 248 -14.23 12.12 30.19
C LYS A 248 -15.32 11.19 30.70
N SER A 249 -15.79 10.31 29.82
CA SER A 249 -16.83 9.32 30.11
C SER A 249 -16.77 8.20 29.09
N THR A 250 -17.37 7.05 29.41
CA THR A 250 -17.52 5.92 28.47
C THR A 250 -18.17 6.35 27.15
N LYS A 251 -19.19 7.23 27.21
CA LYS A 251 -19.84 7.77 26.02
C LYS A 251 -18.88 8.60 25.17
N SER A 252 -18.13 9.52 25.79
CA SER A 252 -17.17 10.37 25.07
C SER A 252 -16.11 9.53 24.36
N PHE A 253 -15.60 8.50 25.06
CA PHE A 253 -14.63 7.57 24.52
C PHE A 253 -15.16 6.82 23.29
N ILE A 254 -16.32 6.18 23.40
CA ILE A 254 -16.86 5.39 22.29
C ILE A 254 -17.31 6.29 21.13
N ASP A 255 -17.83 7.49 21.40
CA ASP A 255 -18.21 8.46 20.36
C ASP A 255 -16.99 8.88 19.54
N GLU A 256 -15.85 9.20 20.17
CA GLU A 256 -14.64 9.59 19.45
C GLU A 256 -14.08 8.45 18.58
N MET A 257 -14.07 7.21 19.09
CA MET A 257 -13.61 6.05 18.30
C MET A 257 -14.58 5.75 17.14
N THR A 258 -15.87 5.82 17.40
CA THR A 258 -16.91 5.53 16.40
C THR A 258 -16.95 6.60 15.32
N GLU A 259 -16.80 7.88 15.66
CA GLU A 259 -16.71 8.94 14.65
C GLU A 259 -15.47 8.78 13.78
N GLY A 260 -14.32 8.43 14.38
CA GLY A 260 -13.08 8.18 13.65
C GLY A 260 -13.21 7.03 12.64
N THR A 261 -13.75 5.89 13.05
CA THR A 261 -13.98 4.73 12.15
C THR A 261 -14.99 5.04 11.05
N LYS A 262 -16.07 5.79 11.35
CA LYS A 262 -17.03 6.27 10.34
C LYS A 262 -16.38 7.19 9.31
N LEU A 263 -15.45 8.05 9.70
CA LEU A 263 -14.70 8.88 8.76
C LEU A 263 -13.83 8.04 7.82
N ILE A 264 -13.13 7.03 8.36
CA ILE A 264 -12.34 6.09 7.55
C ILE A 264 -13.26 5.42 6.53
N ASN A 265 -14.37 4.82 6.96
CA ASN A 265 -15.31 4.16 6.07
C ASN A 265 -15.87 5.08 4.99
N LYS A 266 -16.25 6.31 5.36
CA LYS A 266 -16.72 7.31 4.39
C LYS A 266 -15.68 7.65 3.32
N MET A 267 -14.40 7.69 3.69
CA MET A 267 -13.32 8.09 2.78
C MET A 267 -12.80 6.93 1.94
N THR A 268 -12.76 5.71 2.47
CA THR A 268 -12.06 4.58 1.85
C THR A 268 -12.97 3.40 1.51
N GLY A 269 -14.18 3.35 2.05
CA GLY A 269 -15.08 2.19 2.02
C GLY A 269 -14.69 1.08 3.01
N ILE A 270 -13.59 1.24 3.76
CA ILE A 270 -13.10 0.24 4.71
C ILE A 270 -13.87 0.36 6.03
N ASP A 271 -14.52 -0.71 6.48
CA ASP A 271 -15.10 -0.79 7.82
C ASP A 271 -14.01 -1.12 8.86
N ALA A 272 -13.22 -0.10 9.23
CA ALA A 272 -12.11 -0.26 10.16
C ALA A 272 -12.61 -0.64 11.57
N LYS A 273 -12.13 -1.77 12.09
CA LYS A 273 -12.45 -2.26 13.44
C LYS A 273 -11.32 -2.07 14.45
N LEU A 274 -10.07 -2.08 13.99
CA LEU A 274 -8.92 -1.82 14.85
C LEU A 274 -8.78 -0.34 15.18
N LEU A 275 -8.56 -0.05 16.46
CA LEU A 275 -8.25 1.25 17.00
C LEU A 275 -6.99 1.19 17.88
N ARG A 276 -6.38 2.35 18.07
CA ARG A 276 -5.39 2.59 19.12
C ARG A 276 -5.85 3.77 19.93
N VAL A 277 -5.84 3.64 21.24
CA VAL A 277 -6.32 4.71 22.11
C VAL A 277 -5.18 5.67 22.46
N PRO A 278 -5.41 6.99 22.50
CA PRO A 278 -4.39 7.97 22.90
C PRO A 278 -3.77 7.64 24.24
N TYR A 279 -2.43 7.75 24.34
CA TYR A 279 -1.65 7.51 25.57
C TYR A 279 -1.61 6.04 26.06
N GLY A 280 -2.10 5.09 25.26
CA GLY A 280 -2.16 3.69 25.63
C GLY A 280 -3.34 3.35 26.55
N SER A 281 -3.75 2.10 26.53
CA SER A 281 -4.98 1.65 27.19
C SER A 281 -4.92 1.71 28.71
N LYS A 282 -3.73 1.54 29.31
CA LYS A 282 -3.52 1.60 30.76
C LYS A 282 -2.92 2.95 31.16
N PRO A 283 -3.49 3.67 32.16
CA PRO A 283 -4.61 3.29 33.03
C PRO A 283 -5.99 3.76 32.54
N HIS A 284 -6.11 4.24 31.31
CA HIS A 284 -7.24 5.07 30.88
C HIS A 284 -8.52 4.32 30.50
N VAL A 285 -8.40 3.15 29.89
CA VAL A 285 -9.54 2.36 29.42
C VAL A 285 -10.16 1.59 30.57
N THR A 286 -11.38 1.98 30.95
CA THR A 286 -12.13 1.37 32.05
C THR A 286 -12.89 0.10 31.60
N PRO A 287 -13.30 -0.79 32.52
CA PRO A 287 -14.14 -1.95 32.17
C PRO A 287 -15.43 -1.59 31.42
N ALA A 288 -16.05 -0.44 31.72
CA ALA A 288 -17.22 0.04 31.01
C ALA A 288 -16.89 0.43 29.55
N MET A 289 -15.75 1.09 29.31
CA MET A 289 -15.28 1.41 27.96
C MET A 289 -14.97 0.13 27.17
N LYS A 290 -14.32 -0.86 27.79
CA LYS A 290 -14.08 -2.17 27.15
C LYS A 290 -15.36 -2.86 26.73
N LYS A 291 -16.39 -2.84 27.60
CA LYS A 291 -17.70 -3.42 27.28
C LYS A 291 -18.30 -2.79 26.02
N GLU A 292 -18.25 -1.47 25.89
CA GLU A 292 -18.70 -0.78 24.68
C GLU A 292 -17.87 -1.18 23.46
N LEU A 293 -16.52 -1.18 23.56
CA LEU A 293 -15.67 -1.62 22.44
C LEU A 293 -16.08 -3.00 21.91
N ASN A 294 -16.31 -3.95 22.80
CA ASN A 294 -16.79 -5.29 22.44
C ASN A 294 -18.19 -5.28 21.81
N GLN A 295 -19.12 -4.45 22.31
CA GLN A 295 -20.46 -4.33 21.73
C GLN A 295 -20.44 -3.79 20.29
N TYR A 296 -19.50 -2.91 19.97
CA TYR A 296 -19.31 -2.40 18.61
C TYR A 296 -18.37 -3.28 17.75
N ASN A 297 -17.90 -4.41 18.29
CA ASN A 297 -16.93 -5.30 17.66
C ASN A 297 -15.64 -4.57 17.24
N TYR A 298 -15.20 -3.62 18.06
CA TYR A 298 -13.90 -2.97 17.89
C TYR A 298 -12.78 -3.83 18.47
N LYS A 299 -11.62 -3.72 17.82
CA LYS A 299 -10.37 -4.31 18.25
C LYS A 299 -9.41 -3.23 18.70
N MET A 300 -8.51 -3.53 19.62
CA MET A 300 -7.57 -2.54 20.16
C MET A 300 -6.15 -3.07 20.18
N TRP A 301 -5.23 -2.26 19.65
CA TRP A 301 -3.80 -2.48 19.81
C TRP A 301 -3.14 -1.38 20.65
N ASP A 302 -2.40 -1.81 21.67
CA ASP A 302 -1.29 -1.02 22.20
C ASP A 302 -0.02 -1.31 21.37
N TRP A 303 1.12 -1.53 22.02
CA TRP A 303 2.41 -1.81 21.37
C TRP A 303 3.34 -2.59 22.31
N ASP A 304 4.32 -3.27 21.72
CA ASP A 304 5.39 -3.96 22.44
C ASP A 304 6.64 -3.09 22.54
N VAL A 305 6.88 -2.28 21.50
CA VAL A 305 8.07 -1.45 21.35
C VAL A 305 7.68 0.01 21.19
N ASP A 306 8.10 0.85 22.14
CA ASP A 306 8.01 2.31 22.02
C ASP A 306 9.32 2.87 21.46
N SER A 307 9.27 3.42 20.24
CA SER A 307 10.43 4.05 19.59
C SER A 307 10.92 5.31 20.32
N ASN A 308 10.06 5.93 21.16
CA ASN A 308 10.26 7.23 21.77
C ASN A 308 10.57 8.34 20.75
N ASP A 309 10.16 8.19 19.49
CA ASP A 309 10.42 9.14 18.40
C ASP A 309 9.93 10.55 18.71
N TRP A 310 8.85 10.70 19.45
CA TRP A 310 8.31 11.97 19.93
C TRP A 310 9.28 12.77 20.82
N LYS A 311 10.28 12.14 21.43
CA LYS A 311 11.28 12.80 22.30
C LYS A 311 12.45 13.42 21.53
N TYR A 312 12.64 13.05 20.27
CA TYR A 312 13.87 13.34 19.53
C TYR A 312 13.64 14.31 18.37
N THR A 313 14.74 14.88 17.90
CA THR A 313 14.79 15.70 16.68
C THR A 313 15.37 14.92 15.50
N ASP A 314 15.32 15.47 14.29
CA ASP A 314 15.92 14.86 13.10
C ASP A 314 17.43 14.59 13.25
N LYS A 315 18.14 15.35 14.10
CA LYS A 315 19.57 15.13 14.38
C LYS A 315 19.82 13.90 15.25
N GLU A 316 18.77 13.38 15.88
CA GLU A 316 18.82 12.30 16.85
C GLU A 316 18.03 11.07 16.37
N ALA A 317 17.74 10.98 15.07
CA ALA A 317 17.05 9.84 14.46
C ALA A 317 17.70 8.48 14.81
N ASP A 318 19.03 8.45 15.00
CA ASP A 318 19.78 7.25 15.42
C ASP A 318 19.31 6.71 16.78
N LYS A 319 18.80 7.57 17.68
CA LYS A 319 18.23 7.14 18.96
C LYS A 319 16.91 6.39 18.76
N ILE A 320 16.11 6.80 17.78
CA ILE A 320 14.86 6.13 17.38
C ILE A 320 15.20 4.74 16.86
N ILE A 321 16.15 4.67 15.92
CA ILE A 321 16.62 3.40 15.34
C ILE A 321 17.11 2.46 16.44
N LYS A 322 17.94 2.97 17.37
CA LYS A 322 18.43 2.20 18.51
C LYS A 322 17.31 1.67 19.39
N ASN A 323 16.33 2.51 19.75
CA ASN A 323 15.21 2.11 20.60
C ASN A 323 14.36 1.02 19.95
N VAL A 324 14.10 1.13 18.64
CA VAL A 324 13.37 0.10 17.88
C VAL A 324 14.16 -1.21 17.86
N ARG A 325 15.47 -1.16 17.57
CA ARG A 325 16.34 -2.35 17.57
C ARG A 325 16.33 -3.07 18.92
N ASP A 326 16.62 -2.32 19.99
CA ASP A 326 16.70 -2.88 21.34
C ASP A 326 15.34 -3.44 21.79
N GLY A 327 14.24 -2.75 21.48
CA GLY A 327 12.89 -3.18 21.81
C GLY A 327 12.47 -4.45 21.07
N VAL A 328 12.69 -4.51 19.76
CA VAL A 328 12.37 -5.68 18.94
C VAL A 328 13.20 -6.88 19.37
N ASP A 329 14.52 -6.70 19.58
CA ASP A 329 15.37 -7.80 20.04
C ASP A 329 14.98 -8.29 21.43
N LYS A 330 14.56 -7.39 22.33
CA LYS A 330 14.06 -7.76 23.66
C LYS A 330 12.77 -8.57 23.55
N ALA A 331 11.76 -8.08 22.82
CA ALA A 331 10.47 -8.77 22.65
C ALA A 331 10.67 -10.16 22.02
N ASN A 332 11.47 -10.24 20.94
CA ASN A 332 11.78 -11.51 20.29
C ASN A 332 12.51 -12.50 21.22
N LYS A 333 13.45 -12.03 22.06
CA LYS A 333 14.12 -12.88 23.07
C LYS A 333 13.18 -13.35 24.18
N SER A 334 12.13 -12.58 24.46
CA SER A 334 11.08 -12.95 25.41
C SER A 334 10.07 -13.96 24.83
N GLY A 335 10.18 -14.30 23.54
CA GLY A 335 9.35 -15.29 22.86
C GLY A 335 8.24 -14.70 22.00
N ASP A 336 8.12 -13.37 21.94
CA ASP A 336 7.08 -12.72 21.13
C ASP A 336 7.37 -12.91 19.63
N ARG A 337 6.37 -13.43 18.92
CA ARG A 337 6.43 -13.70 17.48
C ARG A 337 5.65 -12.68 16.65
N ASN A 338 4.92 -11.81 17.30
CA ASN A 338 4.21 -10.69 16.70
C ASN A 338 4.55 -9.46 17.52
N ILE A 339 5.31 -8.53 16.95
CA ILE A 339 5.85 -7.37 17.67
C ILE A 339 5.31 -6.11 17.01
N ILE A 340 4.60 -5.30 17.78
CA ILE A 340 4.00 -4.05 17.36
C ILE A 340 4.91 -2.89 17.78
N VAL A 341 5.40 -2.14 16.80
CA VAL A 341 6.29 -0.99 17.01
C VAL A 341 5.49 0.30 16.90
N LEU A 342 5.49 1.11 17.96
CA LEU A 342 4.89 2.45 18.00
C LEU A 342 5.83 3.49 17.40
N LEU A 343 5.35 4.16 16.36
CA LEU A 343 5.93 5.32 15.71
C LEU A 343 4.82 6.38 15.56
N HIS A 344 5.21 7.61 15.23
CA HIS A 344 4.32 8.73 14.93
C HIS A 344 4.69 9.36 13.59
N ASP A 345 3.71 9.92 12.87
CA ASP A 345 3.96 10.61 11.60
C ASP A 345 4.71 11.95 11.82
N ARG A 346 6.03 11.89 11.99
CA ARG A 346 6.94 13.01 12.29
C ARG A 346 8.19 13.02 11.40
N SER A 347 8.89 14.15 11.33
CA SER A 347 10.09 14.30 10.49
C SER A 347 11.21 13.35 10.89
N GLN A 348 11.48 13.23 12.19
CA GLN A 348 12.53 12.37 12.71
C GLN A 348 12.22 10.88 12.48
N THR A 349 10.94 10.51 12.52
CA THR A 349 10.46 9.17 12.20
C THR A 349 10.66 8.88 10.72
N ALA A 350 10.25 9.80 9.84
CA ALA A 350 10.46 9.68 8.40
C ALA A 350 11.94 9.55 8.03
N LYS A 351 12.83 10.20 8.78
CA LYS A 351 14.28 10.07 8.61
C LYS A 351 14.83 8.72 9.12
N ALA A 352 14.30 8.20 10.23
CA ALA A 352 14.74 6.93 10.83
C ALA A 352 14.20 5.69 10.09
N LEU A 353 13.00 5.80 9.51
CA LEU A 353 12.23 4.69 8.97
C LEU A 353 12.98 3.83 7.91
N PRO A 354 13.73 4.41 6.95
CA PRO A 354 14.49 3.63 5.98
C PRO A 354 15.47 2.64 6.64
N GLU A 355 16.27 3.10 7.60
CA GLU A 355 17.26 2.26 8.29
C GLU A 355 16.60 1.22 9.20
N ILE A 356 15.45 1.55 9.81
CA ILE A 356 14.65 0.59 10.57
C ILE A 356 14.22 -0.56 9.66
N ILE A 357 13.64 -0.27 8.50
CA ILE A 357 13.15 -1.30 7.57
C ILE A 357 14.31 -2.12 7.01
N GLU A 358 15.41 -1.48 6.62
CA GLU A 358 16.61 -2.18 6.13
C GLU A 358 17.17 -3.14 7.17
N TRP A 359 17.27 -2.71 8.43
CA TRP A 359 17.71 -3.57 9.51
C TRP A 359 16.76 -4.74 9.73
N LEU A 360 15.44 -4.48 9.77
CA LEU A 360 14.44 -5.53 9.97
C LEU A 360 14.51 -6.60 8.88
N GLN A 361 14.56 -6.18 7.61
CA GLN A 361 14.67 -7.09 6.46
C GLN A 361 16.00 -7.85 6.48
N LYS A 362 17.11 -7.18 6.80
CA LYS A 362 18.43 -7.81 6.92
C LYS A 362 18.47 -8.88 8.01
N GLU A 363 17.79 -8.65 9.13
CA GLU A 363 17.67 -9.63 10.23
C GLU A 363 16.68 -10.76 9.90
N GLY A 364 15.98 -10.68 8.77
CA GLY A 364 15.04 -11.69 8.30
C GLY A 364 13.66 -11.61 8.92
N TYR A 365 13.28 -10.50 9.56
CA TYR A 365 11.93 -10.31 10.09
C TYR A 365 10.92 -10.12 8.95
N THR A 366 9.70 -10.63 9.13
CA THR A 366 8.58 -10.37 8.21
C THR A 366 7.88 -9.08 8.64
N ILE A 367 7.72 -8.10 7.74
CA ILE A 367 6.99 -6.86 8.03
C ILE A 367 5.59 -6.94 7.41
N LYS A 368 4.55 -6.80 8.24
CA LYS A 368 3.15 -6.83 7.81
C LYS A 368 2.36 -5.64 8.33
N THR A 369 1.24 -5.37 7.66
CA THR A 369 0.17 -4.54 8.18
C THR A 369 -0.84 -5.39 8.96
N TYR A 370 -1.76 -4.74 9.67
CA TYR A 370 -2.86 -5.43 10.34
C TYR A 370 -3.83 -6.06 9.32
N GLU A 371 -4.26 -7.28 9.62
CA GLU A 371 -5.26 -8.02 8.86
C GLU A 371 -6.41 -8.41 9.80
N PRO A 372 -7.65 -7.91 9.60
CA PRO A 372 -8.78 -8.17 10.49
C PRO A 372 -9.06 -9.66 10.75
N GLU A 373 -8.90 -10.50 9.72
CA GLU A 373 -9.13 -11.95 9.79
C GLU A 373 -8.04 -12.69 10.60
N HIS A 374 -6.90 -12.03 10.83
CA HIS A 374 -5.75 -12.57 11.58
C HIS A 374 -5.42 -11.68 12.79
N HIS A 375 -6.45 -11.16 13.46
CA HIS A 375 -6.26 -10.31 14.64
C HIS A 375 -5.41 -10.99 15.71
N ILE A 376 -4.35 -10.31 16.14
CA ILE A 376 -3.52 -10.69 17.27
C ILE A 376 -3.90 -9.85 18.48
N ILE A 377 -3.91 -10.48 19.65
CA ILE A 377 -4.20 -9.78 20.91
C ILE A 377 -2.94 -9.08 21.37
N GLN A 378 -2.97 -7.75 21.36
CA GLN A 378 -1.95 -6.94 22.01
C GLN A 378 -2.63 -5.74 22.68
N ASN A 379 -2.74 -5.79 24.00
CA ASN A 379 -3.10 -4.63 24.80
C ASN A 379 -2.56 -4.75 26.23
N PHE A 380 -2.31 -3.61 26.88
CA PHE A 380 -1.80 -3.52 28.25
C PHE A 380 -2.81 -3.97 29.33
N LEU A 381 -4.05 -4.29 28.93
CA LEU A 381 -5.11 -4.78 29.79
C LEU A 381 -5.14 -6.32 29.86
N SER A 382 -4.34 -7.00 29.04
CA SER A 382 -4.36 -8.46 28.86
C SER A 382 -5.75 -9.00 28.52
N ASP A 383 -6.54 -8.20 27.80
CA ASP A 383 -7.91 -8.53 27.43
C ASP A 383 -7.92 -9.25 26.09
N THR A 384 -8.36 -10.51 26.07
CA THR A 384 -8.38 -11.36 24.87
C THR A 384 -9.59 -11.11 23.97
N THR A 385 -10.54 -10.28 24.41
CA THR A 385 -11.74 -9.96 23.63
C THR A 385 -11.52 -8.78 22.67
N LEU A 386 -10.54 -7.93 22.98
CA LEU A 386 -10.15 -6.74 22.22
C LEU A 386 -9.09 -7.02 21.16
#